data_AF-A0A447PRE1-F1
#
_entry.id   AF-A0A447PRE1-F1
#
_cell.length_a   1.000
_cell.length_b   1.000
_cell.length_c   1.000
_cell.angle_alpha   90.00
_cell.angle_beta   90.00
_cell.angle_gamma   90.00
#
_symmetry.space_group_name_H-M   'P 1'
#
loop_
_entity.id
_entity.type
_entity.pdbx_description
1 polymer ?
#
loop_
_entity_poly.entity_id
_entity_poly.type
_entity_poly.pdbx_seq_one_letter_code
_entity_poly.pdbx_strand_id
1 'polypeptide(L)' 'MDFIQNVLNGMANRRPRLDALRDSWYDLDAHYDALEERFWHFYPHMMAQAARKAL' A
#
# COMPACT_ATOMS: atom_id res chain seq x y z
N MET A 1 2.56 -10.29 7.51
CA MET A 1 2.76 -8.95 6.91
C MET A 1 3.95 -8.19 7.53
N ASP A 2 4.71 -8.84 8.41
CA ASP A 2 5.77 -8.29 9.27
C ASP A 2 6.88 -7.52 8.54
N PHE A 3 7.13 -7.83 7.26
CA PHE A 3 8.12 -7.11 6.46
C PHE A 3 7.74 -5.63 6.27
N ILE A 4 6.49 -5.33 5.90
CA ILE A 4 6.08 -3.93 5.66
C ILE A 4 6.01 -3.16 6.99
N GLN A 5 5.58 -3.81 8.07
CA GLN A 5 5.69 -3.24 9.43
C GLN A 5 7.12 -2.82 9.76
N ASN A 6 8.09 -3.69 9.52
CA ASN A 6 9.51 -3.42 9.78
C ASN A 6 10.04 -2.25 8.92
N VAL A 7 9.56 -2.12 7.69
CA VAL A 7 9.91 -1.00 6.79
C VAL A 7 9.30 0.31 7.28
N LEU A 8 8.02 0.34 7.64
CA LEU A 8 7.35 1.53 8.18
C LEU A 8 7.98 1.99 9.50
N ASN A 9 8.28 1.04 10.39
CA ASN A 9 9.03 1.29 11.63
C ASN A 9 10.42 1.88 11.35
N GLY A 10 11.14 1.32 10.38
CA GLY A 10 12.45 1.83 9.97
C GLY A 10 12.38 3.26 9.40
N MET A 11 11.32 3.61 8.66
CA MET A 11 11.12 4.94 8.11
C MET A 11 10.73 5.96 9.19
N ALA A 12 9.83 5.60 10.10
CA ALA A 12 9.44 6.39 11.26
C ALA A 12 10.65 6.69 12.17
N ASN A 13 11.47 5.67 12.46
CA ASN A 13 12.68 5.81 13.28
C ASN A 13 13.72 6.77 12.70
N ARG A 14 13.84 6.84 11.36
CA ARG A 14 14.82 7.72 10.69
C ARG A 14 14.31 9.14 10.47
N ARG A 15 13.00 9.35 10.43
CA ARG A 15 12.38 10.67 10.21
C ARG A 15 11.18 10.84 11.16
N PRO A 16 11.31 11.63 12.23
CA PRO A 16 10.23 11.86 13.21
C PRO A 16 8.93 12.39 12.58
N ARG A 17 9.02 13.09 11.44
CA ARG A 17 7.85 13.57 10.69
C ARG A 17 7.01 12.44 10.07
N LEU A 18 7.51 11.21 10.06
CA LEU A 18 6.87 10.01 9.54
C LEU A 18 6.38 9.07 10.65
N ASP A 19 6.35 9.52 11.91
CA ASP A 19 5.90 8.66 13.03
C ASP A 19 4.47 8.15 12.84
N ALA A 20 3.60 8.95 12.20
CA ALA A 20 2.24 8.53 11.84
C ALA A 20 2.18 7.31 10.89
N LEU A 21 3.25 7.03 10.12
CA LEU A 21 3.33 5.85 9.27
C LEU A 21 3.47 4.55 10.06
N ARG A 22 4.04 4.62 11.27
CA ARG A 22 4.11 3.47 12.17
C ARG A 22 2.72 3.04 12.61
N ASP A 23 1.89 4.00 12.96
CA ASP A 23 0.56 3.72 13.51
C ASP A 23 -0.46 3.37 12.41
N SER A 24 -0.28 3.87 11.18
CA SER A 24 -1.12 3.51 10.02
C SER A 24 -0.94 2.07 9.54
N TRP A 25 0.04 1.34 10.06
CA TRP A 25 0.31 -0.05 9.66
C TRP A 25 -0.86 -0.98 9.97
N TYR A 26 -1.47 -0.83 11.15
CA TYR A 26 -2.56 -1.71 11.59
C TYR A 26 -3.79 -1.58 10.68
N ASP A 27 -4.13 -0.36 10.27
CA ASP A 27 -5.23 -0.11 9.35
C ASP A 27 -4.96 -0.72 7.97
N LEU A 28 -3.71 -0.65 7.51
CA LEU A 28 -3.31 -1.23 6.24
C LEU A 28 -3.37 -2.78 6.29
N ASP A 29 -2.90 -3.39 7.38
CA ASP A 29 -2.97 -4.85 7.58
C ASP A 29 -4.43 -5.33 7.66
N ALA A 30 -5.28 -4.63 8.43
CA ALA A 30 -6.69 -4.97 8.60
C ALA A 30 -7.53 -4.85 7.31
N HIS A 31 -7.08 -4.01 6.36
CA HIS A 31 -7.78 -3.77 5.10
C HIS A 31 -7.04 -4.31 3.88
N TYR A 32 -5.90 -4.99 4.06
CA TYR A 32 -5.06 -5.44 2.95
C TYR A 32 -5.80 -6.40 2.04
N ASP A 33 -6.49 -7.40 2.59
CA ASP A 33 -7.21 -8.40 1.80
C ASP A 33 -8.29 -7.76 0.91
N ALA A 34 -9.03 -6.80 1.47
CA ALA A 34 -10.07 -6.06 0.73
C ALA A 34 -9.48 -5.13 -0.34
N LEU A 35 -8.30 -4.57 -0.09
CA LEU A 35 -7.54 -3.78 -1.07
C LEU A 35 -7.01 -4.68 -2.18
N GLU A 36 -6.42 -5.82 -1.84
CA GLU A 36 -5.85 -6.80 -2.76
C GLU A 36 -6.92 -7.34 -3.72
N GLU A 37 -8.08 -7.73 -3.20
CA GLU A 37 -9.20 -8.21 -4.03
C GLU A 37 -9.64 -7.15 -5.06
N ARG A 38 -9.81 -5.90 -4.61
CA ARG A 38 -10.18 -4.78 -5.50
C ARG A 38 -9.08 -4.47 -6.51
N PHE A 39 -7.82 -4.55 -6.08
CA PHE A 39 -6.68 -4.33 -6.95
C PHE A 39 -6.68 -5.35 -8.08
N TRP A 40 -6.85 -6.64 -7.79
CA TRP A 40 -6.87 -7.67 -8.82
C TRP A 40 -8.07 -7.55 -9.77
N HIS A 41 -9.21 -7.08 -9.28
CA HIS A 41 -10.35 -6.77 -10.14
C HIS A 41 -10.05 -5.61 -11.10
N PHE A 42 -9.39 -4.56 -10.63
CA PHE A 42 -9.17 -3.33 -11.38
C PHE A 42 -7.91 -3.34 -12.27
N TYR A 43 -6.88 -4.06 -11.85
CA TYR A 43 -5.55 -4.04 -12.47
C TYR A 43 -5.56 -4.36 -13.98
N PRO A 44 -6.30 -5.37 -14.48
CA PRO A 44 -6.36 -5.65 -15.91
C PRO A 44 -6.92 -4.48 -16.72
N HIS A 45 -7.93 -3.77 -16.18
CA HIS A 45 -8.52 -2.61 -16.83
C HIS A 45 -7.54 -1.44 -16.89
N MET A 46 -6.84 -1.17 -15.80
CA MET A 46 -5.79 -0.16 -15.75
C MET A 46 -4.69 -0.44 -16.78
N MET A 47 -4.26 -1.71 -16.90
CA MET A 47 -3.25 -2.11 -17.90
C MET A 47 -3.75 -1.98 -19.33
N ALA A 48 -5.01 -2.33 -19.59
CA ALA A 48 -5.62 -2.12 -20.90
C ALA A 48 -5.70 -0.61 -21.27
N GLN A 49 -6.00 0.26 -20.31
CA GLN A 49 -5.99 1.71 -20.52
C GLN A 49 -4.57 2.24 -20.76
N ALA A 50 -3.58 1.77 -20.00
CA ALA A 50 -2.17 2.14 -20.16
C ALA A 50 -1.64 1.76 -21.54
N ALA A 51 -1.94 0.53 -21.98
CA ALA A 51 -1.55 0.04 -23.31
C ALA A 51 -2.17 0.89 -24.44
N ARG A 52 -3.35 1.45 -24.20
CA ARG A 52 -4.05 2.34 -25.14
C ARG A 52 -3.60 3.80 -25.05
N LYS A 53 -2.62 4.14 -24.18
CA LYS A 53 -2.21 5.52 -23.86
C LYS A 53 -3.38 6.42 -23.44
N ALA A 54 -4.36 5.84 -22.74
CA ALA A 54 -5.57 6.53 -22.29
C ALA A 54 -5.53 6.89 -20.79
N LEU A 55 -4.32 6.84 -20.20
CA LEU A 55 -4.01 7.23 -18.82
C LEU A 55 -3.16 8.50 -18.82
#